data_AF-A0A453LJN1-F1
#
_entry.id   AF-A0A453LJN1-F1
#
_cell.length_a   1.000
_cell.length_b   1.000
_cell.length_c   1.000
_cell.angle_alpha   90.00
_cell.angle_beta   90.00
_cell.angle_gamma   90.00
#
_symmetry.space_group_name_H-M   'P 1'
#
loop_
_entity.id
_entity.type
_entity.pdbx_description
1 polymer ?
#
loop_
_entity_poly.entity_id
_entity_poly.type
_entity_poly.pdbx_seq_one_letter_code
_entity_poly.pdbx_strand_id
1 'polypeptide(L)'
;MGMVPDYSFSFAMSSCLFAMLAIGFHDRVDEGSIILKKSKRFSFSSNGIILEEGNECIKSDIIILATGFSGDQKLRDIFATNWCRNIVTGSSDTSVPLYRYRLDNFFSLACLEDNKY
;
A
#
# COMPACT_ATOMS: atom_id res chain seq x y z
N MET A 1 -21.51 10.13 0.01
CA MET A 1 -20.98 8.76 -0.11
C MET A 1 -19.83 8.73 -1.11
N GLY A 2 -18.60 9.06 -0.67
CA GLY A 2 -17.41 9.20 -1.52
C GLY A 2 -16.37 8.07 -1.38
N MET A 3 -16.70 7.01 -0.65
CA MET A 3 -15.77 5.92 -0.30
C MET A 3 -16.22 4.55 -0.81
N VAL A 4 -17.21 4.50 -1.71
CA VAL A 4 -17.59 3.23 -2.33
C VAL A 4 -16.48 2.86 -3.33
N PRO A 5 -15.78 1.72 -3.11
CA PRO A 5 -14.73 1.30 -4.01
C PRO A 5 -15.30 0.84 -5.36
N ASP A 6 -14.47 0.95 -6.40
CA ASP A 6 -14.83 0.50 -7.75
C ASP A 6 -14.63 -1.02 -7.94
N TYR A 7 -14.57 -1.79 -6.84
CA TYR A 7 -14.41 -3.25 -6.80
C TYR A 7 -15.46 -3.91 -5.90
N SER A 8 -15.69 -5.21 -6.08
CA SER A 8 -16.69 -5.94 -5.29
C SER A 8 -16.23 -6.21 -3.86
N PHE A 9 -17.19 -6.37 -2.95
CA PHE A 9 -16.90 -6.78 -1.56
C PHE A 9 -16.16 -8.12 -1.49
N SER A 10 -16.55 -9.10 -2.31
CA SER A 10 -15.89 -10.41 -2.37
C SER A 10 -14.44 -10.30 -2.79
N PHE A 11 -14.14 -9.44 -3.78
CA PHE A 11 -12.78 -9.14 -4.19
C PHE A 11 -12.00 -8.45 -3.08
N ALA A 12 -12.61 -7.47 -2.39
CA ALA A 12 -11.96 -6.79 -1.27
C ALA A 12 -11.56 -7.75 -0.15
N MET A 13 -12.42 -8.72 0.17
CA MET A 13 -12.16 -9.74 1.20
C MET A 13 -11.08 -10.73 0.78
N SER A 14 -11.09 -11.21 -0.47
CA SER A 14 -10.08 -12.17 -0.94
C SER A 14 -8.71 -11.56 -1.18
N SER A 15 -8.64 -10.26 -1.48
CA SER A 15 -7.41 -9.51 -1.73
C SER A 15 -6.88 -8.76 -0.50
N CYS A 16 -7.53 -8.89 0.66
CA CYS A 16 -7.20 -8.15 1.88
C CYS A 16 -7.21 -6.61 1.71
N LEU A 17 -8.02 -6.08 0.80
CA LEU A 17 -8.22 -4.64 0.59
C LEU A 17 -9.26 -4.02 1.54
N PHE A 18 -9.85 -4.82 2.44
CA PHE A 18 -10.78 -4.32 3.46
C PHE A 18 -10.03 -3.56 4.56
N ALA A 19 -10.42 -2.30 4.81
CA ALA A 19 -9.82 -1.46 5.83
C ALA A 19 -10.69 -1.37 7.09
N MET A 20 -10.07 -1.42 8.27
CA MET A 20 -10.73 -1.03 9.51
C MET A 20 -10.63 0.49 9.68
N LEU A 21 -11.76 1.12 10.01
CA LEU A 21 -11.83 2.55 10.27
C LEU A 21 -11.68 2.83 11.78
N ALA A 22 -11.16 4.01 12.11
CA ALA A 22 -11.10 4.45 13.50
C ALA A 22 -12.51 4.67 14.06
N ILE A 23 -12.66 4.45 15.37
CA ILE A 23 -13.92 4.72 16.09
C ILE A 23 -14.31 6.18 15.87
N GLY A 24 -15.58 6.42 15.51
CA GLY A 24 -16.12 7.77 15.26
C GLY A 24 -15.71 8.39 13.92
N PHE A 25 -15.07 7.65 13.01
CA PHE A 25 -14.68 8.18 11.69
C PHE A 25 -15.86 8.79 10.93
N HIS A 26 -17.01 8.11 10.91
CA HIS A 26 -18.21 8.60 10.21
C HIS A 26 -18.81 9.82 10.89
N ASP A 27 -18.85 9.87 12.23
CA ASP A 27 -19.31 11.04 12.98
C ASP A 27 -18.49 12.28 12.59
N ARG A 28 -17.16 12.14 12.47
CA ARG A 28 -16.26 13.22 12.05
C ARG A 28 -16.48 13.68 10.61
N VAL A 29 -16.92 12.77 9.73
CA VAL A 29 -17.32 13.09 8.35
C VAL A 29 -18.64 13.86 8.37
N ASP A 30 -19.61 13.42 9.15
CA ASP A 30 -20.92 14.06 9.27
C ASP A 30 -20.82 15.45 9.90
N GLU A 31 -19.93 15.63 10.89
CA GLU A 31 -19.58 16.92 11.50
C GLU A 31 -18.80 17.85 10.54
N GLY A 32 -18.31 17.35 9.40
CA GLY A 32 -17.53 18.13 8.43
C GLY A 32 -16.06 18.33 8.82
N SER A 33 -15.60 17.72 9.92
CA SER A 33 -14.18 17.77 10.33
C SER A 33 -13.27 16.89 9.47
N ILE A 34 -13.84 15.90 8.78
CA ILE A 34 -13.18 15.10 7.72
C ILE A 34 -13.94 15.32 6.41
N ILE A 35 -13.24 15.87 5.41
CA ILE A 35 -13.79 16.05 4.06
C ILE A 35 -13.19 14.99 3.14
N LEU A 36 -14.05 14.15 2.58
CA LEU A 36 -13.65 13.07 1.68
C LEU A 36 -13.72 13.54 0.23
N LYS A 37 -12.57 13.50 -0.46
CA LYS A 37 -12.47 13.81 -1.89
C LYS A 37 -11.83 12.66 -2.64
N LYS A 38 -12.54 12.12 -3.63
CA LYS A 38 -12.02 11.09 -4.54
C LYS A 38 -11.26 11.80 -5.66
N SER A 39 -10.03 11.36 -5.91
CA SER A 39 -9.24 11.78 -7.08
C SER A 39 -8.23 10.69 -7.42
N LYS A 40 -8.04 10.38 -8.71
CA LYS A 40 -7.03 9.39 -9.12
C LYS A 40 -5.62 9.97 -9.14
N ARG A 41 -5.48 11.29 -9.30
CA ARG A 41 -4.19 11.95 -9.49
C ARG A 41 -4.19 13.32 -8.82
N PHE A 42 -3.09 13.63 -8.17
CA PHE A 42 -2.86 14.94 -7.57
C PHE A 42 -1.40 15.36 -7.81
N SER A 43 -1.17 16.66 -7.75
CA SER A 43 0.16 17.26 -7.79
C SER A 43 0.35 18.21 -6.61
N PHE A 44 1.60 18.50 -6.27
CA PHE A 44 1.92 19.46 -5.21
C PHE A 44 1.93 20.88 -5.77
N SER A 45 1.57 21.84 -4.93
CA SER A 45 1.68 23.27 -5.18
C SER A 45 2.35 23.95 -3.99
N SER A 46 2.73 25.22 -4.14
CA SER A 46 3.34 25.98 -3.05
C SER A 46 2.47 26.10 -1.79
N ASN A 47 1.15 25.93 -1.92
CA ASN A 47 0.19 26.14 -0.83
C ASN A 47 -0.62 24.87 -0.47
N GLY A 48 -0.22 23.68 -0.96
CA GLY A 48 -0.96 22.43 -0.72
C GLY A 48 -0.95 21.49 -1.93
N ILE A 49 -2.11 20.91 -2.27
CA ILE A 49 -2.24 19.96 -3.39
C ILE A 49 -3.27 20.43 -4.42
N ILE A 50 -3.08 20.00 -5.67
CA ILE A 50 -4.03 20.19 -6.76
C ILE A 50 -4.59 18.82 -7.16
N LEU A 51 -5.91 18.67 -7.11
CA LEU A 51 -6.61 17.50 -7.64
C LEU A 51 -6.78 17.66 -9.15
N GLU A 52 -6.15 16.79 -9.94
CA GLU A 52 -6.02 16.98 -11.40
C GLU A 52 -7.37 16.87 -12.14
N GLU A 53 -8.28 16.02 -11.65
CA GLU A 53 -9.58 15.75 -12.32
C GLU A 53 -10.53 16.97 -12.33
N GLY A 54 -10.33 17.94 -11.44
CA GLY A 54 -11.15 19.16 -11.35
C GLY A 54 -10.33 20.45 -11.31
N ASN A 55 -9.00 20.35 -11.44
CA ASN A 55 -8.04 21.44 -11.19
C ASN A 55 -8.32 22.19 -9.87
N GLU A 56 -8.71 21.43 -8.84
CA GLU A 56 -9.10 22.00 -7.55
C GLU A 56 -7.88 22.10 -6.64
N CYS A 57 -7.61 23.29 -6.11
CA CYS A 57 -6.53 23.51 -5.16
C CYS A 57 -7.04 23.36 -3.71
N ILE A 58 -6.45 22.42 -2.97
CA ILE A 58 -6.68 22.23 -1.55
C ILE A 58 -5.49 22.84 -0.81
N LYS A 59 -5.77 23.92 -0.05
CA LYS A 59 -4.76 24.51 0.83
C LYS A 59 -4.46 23.56 1.97
N SER A 60 -3.19 23.35 2.29
CA SER A 60 -2.78 22.43 3.34
C SER A 60 -1.47 22.86 3.98
N ASP A 61 -1.45 22.91 5.31
CA ASP A 61 -0.22 23.17 6.07
C ASP A 61 0.67 21.92 6.18
N ILE A 62 0.04 20.73 6.22
CA ILE A 62 0.70 19.44 6.34
C ILE A 62 0.04 18.46 5.37
N ILE A 63 0.87 17.65 4.69
CA ILE A 63 0.41 16.58 3.80
C ILE A 63 0.99 15.26 4.30
N ILE A 64 0.11 14.29 4.56
CA ILE A 64 0.47 12.94 5.00
C ILE A 64 0.12 11.95 3.89
N LEU A 65 1.13 11.30 3.31
CA LEU A 65 0.94 10.26 2.30
C LEU A 65 0.75 8.90 2.97
N ALA A 66 -0.51 8.55 3.25
CA ALA A 66 -0.90 7.26 3.84
C ALA A 66 -1.12 6.17 2.78
N THR A 67 -0.23 6.05 1.79
CA THR A 67 -0.38 5.15 0.62
C THR A 67 0.04 3.69 0.88
N GLY A 68 0.30 3.33 2.14
CA GLY A 68 0.74 1.99 2.52
C GLY A 68 2.24 1.74 2.33
N PHE A 69 2.63 0.47 2.20
CA PHE A 69 4.02 0.03 2.08
C PHE A 69 4.18 -1.03 0.99
N SER A 70 5.31 -1.03 0.29
CA SER A 70 5.70 -2.10 -0.64
C SER A 70 6.32 -3.27 0.13
N GLY A 71 5.48 -4.21 0.58
CA GLY A 71 5.90 -5.35 1.40
C GLY A 71 6.82 -6.33 0.66
N ASP A 72 6.57 -6.53 -0.63
CA ASP A 72 7.42 -7.31 -1.53
C ASP A 72 8.83 -6.72 -1.64
N GLN A 73 8.95 -5.40 -1.82
CA GLN A 73 10.25 -4.73 -1.86
C GLN A 73 10.98 -4.86 -0.52
N LYS A 74 10.26 -4.70 0.61
CA LYS A 74 10.86 -4.94 1.94
C LYS A 74 11.37 -6.37 2.10
N LEU A 75 10.62 -7.37 1.63
CA LEU A 75 11.07 -8.77 1.66
C LEU A 75 12.29 -8.98 0.76
N ARG A 76 12.34 -8.34 -0.41
CA ARG A 76 13.49 -8.35 -1.31
C ARG A 76 14.74 -7.84 -0.60
N ASP A 77 14.63 -6.71 0.07
CA ASP A 77 15.78 -5.98 0.64
C ASP A 77 16.37 -6.65 1.88
N ILE A 78 15.71 -7.64 2.48
CA ILE A 78 16.27 -8.47 3.56
C ILE A 78 17.46 -9.29 3.06
N PHE A 79 17.49 -9.65 1.78
CA PHE A 79 18.51 -10.54 1.22
C PHE A 79 19.56 -9.75 0.44
N ALA A 80 20.85 -9.91 0.78
CA ALA A 80 21.90 -9.19 0.08
C ALA A 80 22.11 -9.70 -1.37
N THR A 81 21.94 -11.00 -1.62
CA THR A 81 22.26 -11.63 -2.91
C THR A 81 21.14 -11.48 -3.94
N ASN A 82 21.50 -11.06 -5.17
CA ASN A 82 20.53 -10.80 -6.25
C ASN A 82 19.69 -12.03 -6.63
N TRP A 83 20.27 -13.23 -6.58
CA TRP A 83 19.55 -14.46 -6.86
C TRP A 83 18.40 -14.67 -5.86
N CYS A 84 18.67 -14.50 -4.57
CA CYS A 84 17.65 -14.60 -3.51
C CYS A 84 16.58 -13.52 -3.62
N ARG A 85 16.99 -12.27 -3.89
CA ARG A 85 16.06 -11.17 -4.15
C ARG A 85 15.04 -11.51 -5.25
N ASN A 86 15.45 -12.25 -6.29
CA ASN A 86 14.57 -12.61 -7.39
C ASN A 86 13.62 -13.77 -7.05
N ILE A 87 14.12 -14.77 -6.32
CA ILE A 87 13.30 -15.95 -5.95
C ILE A 87 12.27 -15.61 -4.88
N VAL A 88 12.67 -14.91 -3.84
CA VAL A 88 11.86 -14.66 -2.64
C VAL A 88 10.57 -13.90 -2.98
N THR A 89 10.64 -12.95 -3.91
CA THR A 89 9.49 -12.10 -4.28
C THR A 89 8.80 -12.53 -5.56
N GLY A 90 9.40 -13.42 -6.35
CA GLY A 90 8.94 -13.73 -7.69
C GLY A 90 9.00 -12.53 -8.67
N SER A 91 8.14 -12.57 -9.69
CA SER A 91 7.99 -11.53 -10.72
C SER A 91 7.07 -10.40 -10.23
N SER A 92 7.16 -9.22 -10.86
CA SER A 92 6.28 -8.07 -10.61
C SER A 92 4.80 -8.38 -10.80
N ASP A 93 4.48 -9.37 -11.63
CA ASP A 93 3.11 -9.69 -12.03
C ASP A 93 2.47 -10.81 -11.18
N THR A 94 3.21 -11.31 -10.19
CA THR A 94 2.80 -12.44 -9.35
C THR A 94 2.84 -12.08 -7.88
N SER A 95 1.95 -12.68 -7.08
CA SER A 95 2.06 -12.57 -5.63
C SER A 95 3.35 -13.22 -5.13
N VAL A 96 3.90 -12.67 -4.04
CA VAL A 96 5.06 -13.25 -3.36
C VAL A 96 4.74 -14.70 -2.95
N PRO A 97 5.56 -15.70 -3.32
CA PRO A 97 5.28 -17.11 -3.11
C PRO A 97 5.49 -17.55 -1.65
N LEU A 98 4.67 -17.01 -0.73
CA LEU A 98 4.71 -17.35 0.69
C LEU A 98 3.78 -18.53 1.01
N TYR A 99 4.32 -19.61 1.57
CA TYR A 99 3.51 -20.69 2.10
C TYR A 99 2.94 -20.28 3.46
N ARG A 100 1.62 -20.08 3.55
CA ARG A 100 0.93 -19.64 4.78
C ARG A 100 1.59 -18.41 5.44
N TYR A 101 1.93 -17.41 4.63
CA TYR A 101 2.61 -16.19 5.07
C TYR A 101 4.03 -16.41 5.62
N ARG A 102 4.68 -17.52 5.26
CA ARG A 102 6.06 -17.81 5.61
C ARG A 102 6.89 -18.06 4.36
N LEU A 103 8.15 -17.65 4.41
CA LEU A 103 9.15 -18.12 3.46
C LEU A 103 9.38 -19.60 3.71
N ASP A 104 9.49 -20.37 2.65
CA ASP A 104 9.87 -21.77 2.77
C ASP A 104 11.29 -21.84 3.37
N ASN A 105 11.43 -22.63 4.44
CA ASN A 105 12.66 -22.76 5.20
C ASN A 105 13.82 -23.22 4.33
N PHE A 106 13.56 -24.02 3.29
CA PHE A 106 14.61 -24.48 2.38
C PHE A 106 15.22 -23.31 1.59
N PHE A 107 14.39 -22.44 1.05
CA PHE A 107 14.84 -21.24 0.33
C PHE A 107 15.49 -20.21 1.26
N SER A 108 14.94 -20.02 2.46
CA SER A 108 15.52 -19.09 3.44
C SER A 108 16.91 -19.53 3.90
N LEU A 109 17.15 -20.85 4.09
CA LEU A 109 18.46 -21.35 4.50
C LEU A 109 19.50 -21.15 3.40
N ALA A 110 19.18 -21.54 2.16
CA ALA A 110 20.07 -21.34 1.01
C ALA A 110 20.46 -19.87 0.86
N CYS A 111 19.47 -18.98 1.01
CA CYS A 111 19.70 -17.54 0.92
C CYS A 111 20.47 -16.92 2.10
N LEU A 112 20.43 -17.53 3.29
CA LEU A 112 21.21 -17.10 4.45
C LEU A 112 22.65 -17.64 4.40
N GLU A 113 22.86 -18.84 3.84
CA GLU A 113 24.19 -19.41 3.67
C GLU A 113 25.01 -18.65 2.61
N ASP A 114 24.37 -18.20 1.53
CA ASP A 114 25.00 -17.35 0.52
C ASP A 114 25.36 -15.94 1.03
N ASN A 115 24.80 -15.49 2.16
CA ASN A 115 25.17 -14.20 2.79
C ASN A 115 26.47 -14.27 3.61
N LYS A 116 27.08 -15.45 3.77
CA LYS A 116 28.34 -15.63 4.52
C LYS A 116 29.60 -15.49 3.66
N TYR A 117 29.46 -15.28 2.35
CA TYR A 117 30.54 -15.08 1.39
C TYR A 117 30.32 -13.79 0.59
#